data_AF-A0A0E9LYM4-F1
#
_entry.id   AF-A0A0E9LYM4-F1
#
_cell.length_a   1.000
_cell.length_b   1.000
_cell.length_c   1.000
_cell.angle_alpha   90.00
_cell.angle_beta   90.00
_cell.angle_gamma   90.00
#
_symmetry.space_group_name_H-M   'P 1'
#
loop_
_entity.id
_entity.type
_entity.pdbx_description
1 polymer ?
#
loop_
_entity_poly.entity_id
_entity_poly.type
_entity_poly.pdbx_seq_one_letter_code
_entity_poly.pdbx_strand_id
1 'polypeptide(L)'
;MVPRGAELPEEPADEKPILHVGGAQAIYTDNIPPQIQYTALGHLHRMHRVGDHPGPVYYSGSPLSYSFGEANQKKYVLLVDVQPGNAAEVREMELTKGKRLLRKRAQGMEEALAWLSDNPNALVELTLVTDTFLTALERRQLNAAHAGIVAIIPEVTHADRLSTHSKQIDLTQSMEDLFRDYFQHEKGQAPNDDIMQLFTEILAQEEE
;
A
#
# COMPACT_ATOMS: atom_id res chain seq x y z
N MET A 1 13.03 -17.37 -5.66
CA MET A 1 13.65 -18.46 -6.45
C MET A 1 13.20 -18.30 -7.88
N VAL A 2 14.10 -18.44 -8.84
CA VAL A 2 13.85 -18.14 -10.26
C VAL A 2 14.54 -19.13 -11.20
N PRO A 3 14.02 -19.35 -12.41
CA PRO A 3 14.80 -20.00 -13.46
C PRO A 3 16.05 -19.18 -13.79
N ARG A 4 17.16 -19.86 -14.11
CA ARG A 4 18.40 -19.18 -14.49
C ARG A 4 18.19 -18.41 -15.80
N GLY A 5 18.55 -17.12 -15.80
CA GLY A 5 18.39 -16.23 -16.96
C GLY A 5 16.98 -15.65 -17.13
N ALA A 6 16.05 -15.96 -16.24
CA ALA A 6 14.75 -15.28 -16.19
C ALA A 6 14.85 -13.94 -15.45
N GLU A 7 13.90 -13.05 -15.73
CA GLU A 7 13.71 -11.83 -14.94
C GLU A 7 13.36 -12.18 -13.48
N LEU A 8 13.87 -11.36 -12.55
CA LEU A 8 13.55 -11.53 -11.14
C LEU A 8 12.09 -11.15 -10.90
N PRO A 9 11.30 -11.99 -10.18
CA PRO A 9 9.94 -11.65 -9.84
C PRO A 9 9.95 -10.40 -8.98
N GLU A 10 8.98 -9.53 -9.24
CA GLU A 10 8.79 -8.33 -8.43
C GLU A 10 8.33 -8.73 -7.03
N GLU A 11 9.14 -8.41 -6.03
CA GLU A 11 8.80 -8.59 -4.62
C GLU A 11 8.18 -7.30 -4.08
N PRO A 12 6.92 -7.34 -3.60
CA PRO A 12 6.28 -6.20 -2.96
C PRO A 12 7.13 -5.64 -1.82
N ALA A 13 7.14 -4.32 -1.62
CA ALA A 13 8.00 -3.69 -0.61
C ALA A 13 7.73 -4.18 0.83
N ASP A 14 6.50 -4.58 1.11
CA ASP A 14 6.04 -5.18 2.36
C ASP A 14 6.43 -6.65 2.52
N GLU A 15 6.78 -7.32 1.43
CA GLU A 15 7.29 -8.70 1.41
C GLU A 15 8.83 -8.74 1.37
N LYS A 16 9.50 -7.62 1.09
CA LYS A 16 10.96 -7.53 1.09
C LYS A 16 11.51 -7.77 2.51
N PRO A 17 12.52 -8.66 2.68
CA PRO A 17 13.17 -8.84 3.97
C PRO A 17 13.78 -7.53 4.48
N ILE A 18 13.33 -7.06 5.65
CA ILE A 18 13.90 -5.90 6.37
C ILE A 18 15.34 -6.20 6.85
N LEU A 19 15.68 -7.49 6.96
CA LEU A 19 16.98 -7.98 7.38
C LEU A 19 17.78 -8.39 6.14
N HIS A 20 18.78 -7.60 5.76
CA HIS A 20 20.19 -8.02 5.59
C HIS A 20 21.00 -6.90 4.92
N VAL A 21 21.98 -6.37 5.65
CA VAL A 21 23.15 -5.70 5.06
C VAL A 21 23.91 -6.79 4.28
N GLY A 22 23.66 -6.89 2.96
CA GLY A 22 24.26 -7.91 2.09
C GLY A 22 23.31 -8.61 1.11
N GLY A 23 21.99 -8.52 1.32
CA GLY A 23 20.96 -9.08 0.42
C GLY A 23 20.89 -10.61 0.37
N ALA A 24 19.69 -11.17 0.30
CA ALA A 24 19.52 -12.58 -0.09
C ALA A 24 19.74 -12.68 -1.61
N GLN A 25 20.74 -13.45 -2.04
CA GLN A 25 20.96 -13.70 -3.46
C GLN A 25 19.82 -14.54 -4.06
N ALA A 26 19.50 -14.29 -5.32
CA ALA A 26 18.53 -15.08 -6.06
C ALA A 26 18.94 -16.56 -6.08
N ILE A 27 18.09 -17.43 -5.54
CA ILE A 27 18.27 -18.88 -5.63
C ILE A 27 17.67 -19.36 -6.96
N TYR A 28 18.39 -20.23 -7.66
CA TYR A 28 17.94 -20.75 -8.95
C TYR A 28 17.23 -22.10 -8.82
N THR A 29 16.26 -22.36 -9.68
CA THR A 29 15.56 -23.66 -9.74
C THR A 29 16.50 -24.83 -10.01
N ASP A 30 17.61 -24.60 -10.74
CA ASP A 30 18.64 -25.63 -11.01
C ASP A 30 19.32 -26.15 -9.73
N ASN A 31 19.22 -25.41 -8.63
CA ASN A 31 19.75 -25.85 -7.33
C ASN A 31 18.85 -26.91 -6.67
N ILE A 32 17.64 -27.14 -7.18
CA ILE A 32 16.72 -28.17 -6.68
C ILE A 32 17.24 -29.54 -7.16
N PRO A 33 17.44 -30.51 -6.25
CA PRO A 33 17.89 -31.84 -6.64
C PRO A 33 16.90 -32.53 -7.59
N PRO A 34 17.38 -33.24 -8.64
CA PRO A 34 16.53 -33.81 -9.68
C PRO A 34 15.56 -34.90 -9.20
N GLN A 35 15.83 -35.51 -8.04
CA GLN A 35 14.94 -36.51 -7.44
C GLN A 35 13.67 -35.92 -6.77
N ILE A 36 13.55 -34.59 -6.69
CA ILE A 36 12.39 -33.93 -6.06
C ILE A 36 11.24 -33.85 -7.07
N GLN A 37 10.12 -34.50 -6.75
CA GLN A 37 8.94 -34.55 -7.61
C GLN A 37 8.11 -33.25 -7.56
N TYR A 38 8.16 -32.51 -6.45
CA TYR A 38 7.44 -31.25 -6.26
C TYR A 38 8.17 -30.39 -5.22
N THR A 39 8.25 -29.08 -5.47
CA THR A 39 8.87 -28.11 -4.55
C THR A 39 7.86 -27.08 -4.08
N ALA A 40 7.54 -27.14 -2.78
CA ALA A 40 6.70 -26.15 -2.10
C ALA A 40 7.56 -24.99 -1.59
N LEU A 41 7.36 -23.80 -2.14
CA LEU A 41 7.97 -22.55 -1.69
C LEU A 41 6.95 -21.71 -0.90
N GLY A 42 7.48 -20.88 0.00
CA GLY A 42 6.77 -19.83 0.73
C GLY A 42 7.55 -18.52 0.66
N HIS A 43 7.20 -17.52 1.47
CA HIS A 43 7.70 -16.12 1.46
C HIS A 43 6.79 -15.16 0.69
N LEU A 44 6.53 -15.45 -0.59
CA LEU A 44 5.67 -14.59 -1.40
C LEU A 44 4.19 -14.84 -1.08
N HIS A 45 3.41 -13.78 -0.93
CA HIS A 45 1.96 -13.90 -0.64
C HIS A 45 1.12 -14.09 -1.91
N ARG A 46 1.74 -13.92 -3.09
CA ARG A 46 1.14 -14.26 -4.38
C ARG A 46 1.43 -15.71 -4.73
N MET A 47 0.40 -16.44 -5.18
CA MET A 47 0.60 -17.74 -5.81
C MET A 47 1.39 -17.55 -7.11
N HIS A 48 2.48 -18.29 -7.26
CA HIS A 48 3.34 -18.18 -8.43
C HIS A 48 3.99 -19.51 -8.77
N ARG A 49 3.76 -20.00 -10.00
CA ARG A 49 4.48 -21.13 -10.57
C ARG A 49 5.82 -20.64 -11.12
N VAL A 50 6.91 -21.13 -10.53
CA VAL A 50 8.28 -20.73 -10.90
C VAL A 50 8.77 -21.50 -12.14
N GLY A 51 8.39 -22.78 -12.26
CA GLY A 51 8.78 -23.64 -13.37
C GLY A 51 8.53 -25.11 -13.08
N ASP A 52 8.91 -25.97 -14.03
CA ASP A 52 8.63 -27.42 -14.02
C ASP A 52 9.87 -28.31 -14.01
N HIS A 53 11.06 -27.72 -13.88
CA HIS A 53 12.33 -28.46 -13.84
C HIS A 53 13.01 -28.29 -12.47
N PRO A 54 13.41 -29.40 -11.80
CA PRO A 54 13.27 -30.81 -12.20
C PRO A 54 11.86 -31.41 -11.99
N GLY A 55 11.02 -30.72 -11.24
CA GLY A 55 9.59 -30.98 -11.08
C GLY A 55 8.87 -29.65 -10.84
N PRO A 56 7.55 -29.64 -10.62
CA PRO A 56 6.81 -28.40 -10.47
C PRO A 56 7.22 -27.65 -9.19
N VAL A 57 7.51 -26.36 -9.33
CA VAL A 57 7.98 -25.47 -8.27
C VAL A 57 6.98 -24.32 -8.11
N TYR A 58 6.40 -24.18 -6.92
CA TYR A 58 5.35 -23.20 -6.65
C TYR A 58 5.59 -22.44 -5.37
N TYR A 59 5.42 -21.12 -5.42
CA TYR A 59 4.99 -20.34 -4.27
C TYR A 59 3.50 -20.53 -4.09
N SER A 60 3.10 -21.06 -2.94
CA SER A 60 1.67 -21.30 -2.62
C SER A 60 0.89 -19.99 -2.43
N GLY A 61 1.56 -18.91 -2.03
CA GLY A 61 0.92 -17.66 -1.66
C GLY A 61 0.26 -17.73 -0.28
N SER A 62 -0.33 -16.61 0.13
CA SER A 62 -1.18 -16.55 1.32
C SER A 62 -2.61 -16.98 0.98
N PRO A 63 -3.38 -17.53 1.95
CA PRO A 63 -4.80 -17.82 1.75
C PRO A 63 -5.69 -16.55 1.81
N LEU A 64 -5.20 -15.47 2.42
CA LEU A 64 -5.86 -14.18 2.57
C LEU A 64 -4.85 -13.06 2.30
N SER A 65 -5.29 -11.92 1.78
CA SER A 65 -4.42 -10.76 1.59
C SER A 65 -4.12 -10.07 2.93
N TYR A 66 -2.85 -9.73 3.18
CA TYR A 66 -2.40 -9.03 4.37
C TYR A 66 -2.23 -7.53 4.16
N SER A 67 -1.93 -7.11 2.93
CA SER A 67 -1.76 -5.70 2.57
C SER A 67 -2.51 -5.31 1.30
N PHE A 68 -2.67 -4.00 1.06
CA PHE A 68 -3.18 -3.48 -0.21
C PHE A 68 -2.18 -3.60 -1.37
N GLY A 69 -0.92 -3.97 -1.12
CA GLY A 69 0.01 -4.44 -2.17
C GLY A 69 -0.52 -5.69 -2.87
N GLU A 70 -1.32 -6.48 -2.17
CA GLU A 70 -1.99 -7.68 -2.66
C GLU A 70 -3.41 -7.41 -3.19
N ALA A 71 -3.80 -6.14 -3.37
CA ALA A 71 -5.12 -5.79 -3.85
C ALA A 71 -5.41 -6.41 -5.23
N ASN A 72 -6.65 -6.83 -5.43
CA ASN A 72 -7.12 -7.52 -6.64
C ASN A 72 -6.50 -8.91 -6.91
N GLN A 73 -5.55 -9.38 -6.11
CA GLN A 73 -5.00 -10.72 -6.28
C GLN A 73 -6.03 -11.80 -5.96
N LYS A 74 -6.02 -12.86 -6.76
CA LYS A 74 -6.72 -14.11 -6.47
C LYS A 74 -5.87 -14.94 -5.51
N LYS A 75 -6.54 -15.62 -4.59
CA LYS A 75 -5.90 -16.49 -3.60
C LYS A 75 -6.20 -17.94 -3.95
N TYR A 76 -5.26 -18.83 -3.66
CA TYR A 76 -5.32 -20.23 -4.09
C TYR A 76 -4.87 -21.16 -2.98
N VAL A 77 -5.31 -22.40 -3.08
CA VAL A 77 -4.68 -23.56 -2.44
C VAL A 77 -4.21 -24.50 -3.54
N LEU A 78 -3.02 -25.08 -3.39
CA LEU A 78 -2.49 -26.06 -4.33
C LEU A 78 -2.82 -27.46 -3.83
N LEU A 79 -3.60 -28.21 -4.61
CA LEU A 79 -3.82 -29.63 -4.38
C LEU A 79 -2.80 -30.41 -5.21
N VAL A 80 -1.91 -31.13 -4.53
CA VAL A 80 -0.75 -31.77 -5.13
C VAL A 80 -0.88 -33.28 -4.95
N ASP A 81 -1.01 -33.99 -6.06
CA ASP A 81 -1.09 -35.45 -6.11
C ASP A 81 0.28 -36.02 -6.54
N VAL A 82 0.90 -36.83 -5.68
CA VAL A 82 2.25 -37.39 -5.91
C VAL A 82 2.22 -38.89 -5.66
N GLN A 83 2.83 -39.64 -6.58
CA GLN A 83 3.03 -41.08 -6.46
C GLN A 83 4.48 -41.43 -6.81
N PRO A 84 5.09 -42.47 -6.19
CA PRO A 84 6.43 -42.89 -6.52
C PRO A 84 6.59 -43.19 -8.02
N GLY A 85 7.63 -42.62 -8.65
CA GLY A 85 7.94 -42.85 -10.07
C GLY A 85 7.07 -42.07 -11.08
N ASN A 86 6.03 -41.35 -10.63
CA ASN A 86 5.19 -40.52 -11.49
C ASN A 86 5.53 -39.03 -11.34
N ALA A 87 5.16 -38.22 -12.34
CA ALA A 87 5.23 -36.77 -12.21
C ALA A 87 4.20 -36.29 -11.18
N ALA A 88 4.51 -35.21 -10.45
CA ALA A 88 3.54 -34.58 -9.55
C ALA A 88 2.47 -33.86 -10.36
N GLU A 89 1.20 -34.06 -10.01
CA GLU A 89 0.08 -33.33 -10.59
C GLU A 89 -0.34 -32.22 -9.62
N VAL A 90 -0.39 -30.97 -10.10
CA VAL A 90 -0.72 -29.80 -9.28
C VAL A 90 -2.01 -29.18 -9.81
N ARG A 91 -2.99 -29.00 -8.94
CA ARG A 91 -4.26 -28.35 -9.22
C ARG A 91 -4.40 -27.09 -8.38
N GLU A 92 -4.60 -25.97 -9.05
CA GLU A 92 -4.83 -24.67 -8.43
C GLU A 92 -6.31 -24.51 -8.07
N MET A 93 -6.61 -24.44 -6.78
CA MET A 93 -7.97 -24.29 -6.26
C MET A 93 -8.17 -22.84 -5.81
N GLU A 94 -8.88 -22.03 -6.61
CA GLU A 94 -9.16 -20.63 -6.28
C GLU A 94 -10.03 -20.51 -5.02
N LEU A 95 -9.56 -19.73 -4.04
CA LEU A 95 -10.31 -19.36 -2.85
C LEU A 95 -11.27 -18.22 -3.17
N THR A 96 -12.57 -18.51 -3.10
CA THR A 96 -13.66 -17.57 -3.44
C THR A 96 -14.37 -16.99 -2.21
N LYS A 97 -13.95 -17.38 -1.01
CA LYS A 97 -14.51 -16.93 0.27
C LYS A 97 -13.53 -16.00 0.98
N GLY A 98 -14.06 -15.13 1.85
CA GLY A 98 -13.32 -14.07 2.52
C GLY A 98 -13.61 -12.69 1.90
N LYS A 99 -13.15 -11.62 2.56
CA LYS A 99 -13.25 -10.26 2.01
C LYS A 99 -12.06 -10.00 1.09
N ARG A 100 -12.33 -9.55 -0.13
CA ARG A 100 -11.29 -9.15 -1.09
C ARG A 100 -10.72 -7.80 -0.69
N LEU A 101 -9.42 -7.61 -0.84
CA LEU A 101 -8.81 -6.28 -0.78
C LEU A 101 -8.82 -5.67 -2.17
N LEU A 102 -9.39 -4.48 -2.30
CA LEU A 102 -9.52 -3.75 -3.56
C LEU A 102 -8.92 -2.36 -3.42
N ARG A 103 -8.24 -1.93 -4.47
CA ARG A 103 -7.76 -0.56 -4.66
C ARG A 103 -8.60 0.09 -5.74
N LYS A 104 -9.15 1.26 -5.44
CA LYS A 104 -9.89 2.05 -6.42
C LYS A 104 -9.37 3.48 -6.41
N ARG A 105 -8.95 3.96 -7.57
CA ARG A 105 -8.82 5.41 -7.84
C ARG A 105 -10.09 5.87 -8.56
N ALA A 106 -10.81 6.81 -7.97
CA ALA A 106 -12.08 7.33 -8.47
C ALA A 106 -11.98 8.85 -8.71
N GLN A 107 -12.54 9.31 -9.82
CA GLN A 107 -12.66 10.72 -10.19
C GLN A 107 -13.96 11.28 -9.60
N GLY A 108 -13.85 11.94 -8.45
CA GLY A 108 -14.98 12.53 -7.75
C GLY A 108 -15.85 11.56 -6.96
N MET A 109 -16.78 12.15 -6.21
CA MET A 109 -17.64 11.43 -5.26
C MET A 109 -18.64 10.49 -5.94
N GLU A 110 -19.16 10.85 -7.11
CA GLU A 110 -20.15 10.05 -7.83
C GLU A 110 -19.58 8.69 -8.26
N GLU A 111 -18.40 8.69 -8.89
CA GLU A 111 -17.73 7.46 -9.29
C GLU A 111 -17.36 6.61 -8.07
N ALA A 112 -16.86 7.24 -7.00
CA ALA A 112 -16.50 6.54 -5.78
C ALA A 112 -17.71 5.83 -5.16
N LEU A 113 -18.85 6.53 -5.00
CA LEU A 113 -20.05 5.98 -4.39
C LEU A 113 -20.68 4.86 -5.24
N ALA A 114 -20.72 5.04 -6.57
CA ALA A 114 -21.21 4.00 -7.48
C ALA A 114 -20.36 2.73 -7.37
N TRP A 115 -19.03 2.88 -7.47
CA TRP A 115 -18.12 1.74 -7.40
C TRP A 115 -18.16 1.02 -6.04
N LEU A 116 -18.26 1.77 -4.94
CA LEU A 116 -18.40 1.20 -3.61
C LEU A 116 -19.69 0.39 -3.45
N SER A 117 -20.78 0.87 -4.07
CA SER A 117 -22.08 0.18 -4.05
C SER A 117 -22.04 -1.15 -4.84
N ASP A 118 -21.27 -1.19 -5.92
CA ASP A 118 -21.07 -2.41 -6.73
C ASP A 118 -20.16 -3.44 -6.03
N ASN A 119 -19.40 -3.04 -5.00
CA ASN A 119 -18.43 -3.89 -4.31
C ASN A 119 -18.69 -4.00 -2.79
N PRO A 120 -19.91 -4.36 -2.34
CA PRO A 120 -20.32 -4.22 -0.94
C PRO A 120 -19.58 -5.12 0.06
N ASN A 121 -18.91 -6.17 -0.43
CA ASN A 121 -18.26 -7.20 0.38
C ASN A 121 -16.72 -7.18 0.24
N ALA A 122 -16.13 -5.99 0.14
CA ALA A 122 -14.68 -5.80 0.02
C ALA A 122 -14.09 -5.04 1.23
N LEU A 123 -12.76 -5.08 1.35
CA LEU A 123 -11.97 -4.11 2.08
C LEU A 123 -11.32 -3.18 1.05
N VAL A 124 -11.45 -1.88 1.22
CA VAL A 124 -11.16 -0.91 0.15
C VAL A 124 -10.15 0.13 0.61
N GLU A 125 -9.13 0.35 -0.21
CA GLU A 125 -8.30 1.56 -0.21
C GLU A 125 -8.77 2.41 -1.40
N LEU A 126 -9.38 3.56 -1.08
CA LEU A 126 -9.97 4.46 -2.06
C LEU A 126 -9.08 5.69 -2.23
N THR A 127 -8.51 5.88 -3.41
CA THR A 127 -7.94 7.16 -3.82
C THR A 127 -9.03 8.00 -4.45
N LEU A 128 -9.38 9.12 -3.83
CA LEU A 128 -10.42 10.01 -4.31
C LEU A 128 -9.79 11.23 -4.95
N VAL A 129 -10.00 11.40 -6.24
CA VAL A 129 -9.46 12.51 -7.03
C VAL A 129 -10.50 13.62 -7.11
N THR A 130 -10.21 14.80 -6.57
CA THR A 130 -11.12 15.95 -6.52
C THR A 130 -10.40 17.26 -6.78
N ASP A 131 -11.14 18.28 -7.21
CA ASP A 131 -10.58 19.63 -7.40
C ASP A 131 -10.40 20.40 -6.07
N THR A 132 -10.96 19.90 -4.98
CA THR A 132 -10.88 20.50 -3.63
C THR A 132 -10.57 19.43 -2.59
N PHE A 133 -10.22 19.86 -1.37
CA PHE A 133 -9.98 18.93 -0.27
C PHE A 133 -11.25 18.20 0.15
N LEU A 134 -11.09 16.93 0.52
CA LEU A 134 -12.17 16.10 1.02
C LEU A 134 -12.78 16.69 2.30
N THR A 135 -14.06 17.01 2.26
CA THR A 135 -14.80 17.56 3.41
C THR A 135 -15.21 16.47 4.40
N ALA A 136 -15.53 16.87 5.64
CA ALA A 136 -16.05 15.95 6.65
C ALA A 136 -17.40 15.32 6.25
N LEU A 137 -18.24 16.05 5.51
CA LEU A 137 -19.54 15.55 5.03
C LEU A 137 -19.36 14.45 3.98
N GLU A 138 -18.49 14.68 2.99
CA GLU A 138 -18.17 13.69 1.95
C GLU A 138 -17.53 12.44 2.55
N ARG A 139 -16.60 12.61 3.49
CA ARG A 139 -16.01 11.48 4.23
C ARG A 139 -17.07 10.68 4.97
N ARG A 140 -18.07 11.34 5.57
CA ARG A 140 -19.19 10.66 6.23
C ARG A 140 -20.06 9.89 5.23
N GLN A 141 -20.31 10.46 4.04
CA GLN A 141 -21.06 9.79 2.97
C GLN A 141 -20.36 8.54 2.46
N LEU A 142 -19.05 8.59 2.21
CA LEU A 142 -18.25 7.43 1.78
C LEU A 142 -18.30 6.29 2.81
N ASN A 143 -18.06 6.61 4.08
CA ASN A 143 -18.11 5.60 5.15
C ASN A 143 -19.52 5.04 5.37
N ALA A 144 -20.57 5.84 5.17
CA ALA A 144 -21.95 5.38 5.23
C ALA A 144 -22.31 4.47 4.04
N ALA A 145 -21.76 4.72 2.86
CA ALA A 145 -21.98 3.91 1.67
C ALA A 145 -21.31 2.54 1.77
N HIS A 146 -20.15 2.44 2.42
CA HIS A 146 -19.40 1.20 2.48
C HIS A 146 -18.60 1.03 3.78
N ALA A 147 -19.03 0.07 4.61
CA ALA A 147 -18.40 -0.20 5.91
C ALA A 147 -16.99 -0.83 5.82
N GLY A 148 -16.58 -1.32 4.64
CA GLY A 148 -15.27 -1.93 4.42
C GLY A 148 -14.19 -0.98 3.93
N ILE A 149 -14.40 0.35 3.94
CA ILE A 149 -13.32 1.28 3.61
C ILE A 149 -12.28 1.26 4.73
N VAL A 150 -11.04 0.92 4.39
CA VAL A 150 -9.91 0.90 5.35
C VAL A 150 -9.13 2.21 5.29
N ALA A 151 -8.94 2.76 4.09
CA ALA A 151 -8.22 4.02 3.89
C ALA A 151 -8.87 4.83 2.76
N ILE A 152 -8.88 6.16 2.95
CA ILE A 152 -9.27 7.14 1.92
C ILE A 152 -8.06 8.05 1.72
N ILE A 153 -7.51 8.06 0.51
CA ILE A 153 -6.36 8.85 0.11
C ILE A 153 -6.88 9.98 -0.79
N PRO A 154 -7.04 11.21 -0.27
CA PRO A 154 -7.44 12.34 -1.10
C PRO A 154 -6.31 12.72 -2.07
N GLU A 155 -6.63 12.91 -3.34
CA GLU A 155 -5.72 13.36 -4.38
C GLU A 155 -6.31 14.60 -5.04
N VAL A 156 -5.62 15.74 -4.90
CA VAL A 156 -6.14 17.02 -5.40
C VAL A 156 -5.44 17.39 -6.70
N THR A 157 -6.19 17.39 -7.81
CA THR A 157 -5.71 17.66 -9.20
C THR A 157 -5.08 19.04 -9.37
N HIS A 158 -5.41 19.96 -8.48
CA HIS A 158 -4.98 21.36 -8.51
C HIS A 158 -4.40 21.83 -7.18
N ALA A 159 -3.65 20.96 -6.48
CA ALA A 159 -2.97 21.31 -5.25
C ALA A 159 -2.14 22.61 -5.39
N ASP A 160 -1.46 22.79 -6.52
CA ASP A 160 -0.64 23.97 -6.86
C ASP A 160 -1.44 25.24 -7.22
N ARG A 161 -2.76 25.16 -7.39
CA ARG A 161 -3.63 26.32 -7.64
C ARG A 161 -4.46 26.70 -6.44
N LEU A 162 -4.83 25.75 -5.59
CA LEU A 162 -5.48 26.00 -4.30
C LEU A 162 -4.53 26.66 -3.29
N SER A 163 -3.23 26.56 -3.54
CA SER A 163 -2.16 27.35 -2.91
C SER A 163 -2.17 28.84 -3.31
N THR A 164 -3.24 29.38 -3.91
CA THR A 164 -3.39 30.85 -4.03
C THR A 164 -3.65 31.55 -2.68
N HIS A 165 -3.77 30.79 -1.58
CA HIS A 165 -3.69 31.32 -0.21
C HIS A 165 -2.61 30.67 0.68
N SER A 166 -1.77 29.79 0.15
CA SER A 166 -0.50 29.51 0.82
C SER A 166 0.51 30.50 0.27
N LYS A 167 0.82 31.56 1.03
CA LYS A 167 2.19 32.07 0.96
C LYS A 167 3.08 30.83 1.09
N GLN A 168 3.88 30.58 0.06
CA GLN A 168 4.97 29.62 0.16
C GLN A 168 5.72 30.03 1.43
N ILE A 169 5.70 29.17 2.46
CA ILE A 169 6.41 29.45 3.70
C ILE A 169 7.88 29.48 3.30
N ASP A 170 8.41 30.69 3.15
CA ASP A 170 9.78 30.90 2.75
C ASP A 170 10.64 30.58 3.96
N LEU A 171 11.21 29.39 3.97
CA LEU A 171 12.05 28.87 5.05
C LEU A 171 13.36 29.68 5.25
N THR A 172 13.60 30.70 4.42
CA THR A 172 14.69 31.68 4.63
C THR A 172 14.28 32.85 5.52
N GLN A 173 13.00 32.96 5.88
CA GLN A 173 12.50 33.96 6.82
C GLN A 173 12.94 33.66 8.26
N SER A 174 12.83 34.68 9.11
CA SER A 174 13.09 34.55 10.54
C SER A 174 12.13 33.52 11.17
N MET A 175 12.56 32.86 12.24
CA MET A 175 11.75 31.86 12.91
C MET A 175 10.47 32.48 13.50
N GLU A 176 10.50 33.76 13.83
CA GLU A 176 9.37 34.58 14.23
C GLU A 176 8.35 34.79 13.11
N ASP A 177 8.79 35.07 11.89
CA ASP A 177 7.90 35.26 10.74
C ASP A 177 7.26 33.93 10.31
N LEU A 178 8.04 32.83 10.34
CA LEU A 178 7.54 31.48 10.11
C LEU A 178 6.46 31.09 11.12
N PHE A 179 6.67 31.44 12.40
CA PHE A 179 5.68 31.19 13.45
C PHE A 179 4.41 32.01 13.25
N ARG A 180 4.51 33.28 12.82
CA ARG A 180 3.33 34.11 12.49
C ARG A 180 2.51 33.52 11.34
N ASP A 181 3.17 33.10 10.27
CA ASP A 181 2.52 32.48 9.12
C ASP A 181 1.84 31.15 9.51
N TYR A 182 2.49 30.31 10.32
CA TYR A 182 1.90 29.08 10.86
C TYR A 182 0.70 29.37 11.78
N PHE A 183 0.83 30.31 12.72
CA PHE A 183 -0.22 30.64 13.68
C PHE A 183 -1.46 31.19 12.97
N GLN A 184 -1.27 32.02 11.94
CA GLN A 184 -2.36 32.54 11.13
C GLN A 184 -3.03 31.43 10.29
N HIS A 185 -2.25 30.50 9.75
CA HIS A 185 -2.77 29.34 9.03
C HIS A 185 -3.63 28.42 9.92
N GLU A 186 -3.14 28.13 11.13
CA GLU A 186 -3.77 27.17 12.05
C GLU A 186 -4.96 27.77 12.83
N LYS A 187 -4.87 29.06 13.22
CA LYS A 187 -5.87 29.72 14.09
C LYS A 187 -6.70 30.78 13.39
N GLY A 188 -6.40 31.12 12.13
CA GLY A 188 -7.15 32.09 11.34
C GLY A 188 -6.99 33.55 11.80
N GLN A 189 -6.08 33.84 12.74
CA GLN A 189 -5.80 35.17 13.27
C GLN A 189 -4.29 35.32 13.56
N ALA A 190 -3.77 36.54 13.56
CA ALA A 190 -2.38 36.79 13.92
C ALA A 190 -2.14 36.55 15.42
N PRO A 191 -0.94 36.09 15.83
CA PRO A 191 -0.59 35.99 17.25
C PRO A 191 -0.52 37.40 17.86
N ASN A 192 -0.99 37.53 19.10
CA ASN A 192 -0.86 38.77 19.87
C ASN A 192 0.57 38.92 20.43
N ASP A 193 0.86 40.09 20.97
CA ASP A 193 2.20 40.42 21.47
C ASP A 193 2.64 39.49 22.61
N ASP A 194 1.72 39.09 23.49
CA ASP A 194 2.02 38.16 24.60
C ASP A 194 2.48 36.78 24.09
N ILE A 195 1.81 36.24 23.05
CA ILE A 195 2.18 34.95 22.44
C ILE A 195 3.51 35.04 21.71
N MET A 196 3.78 36.16 21.03
CA MET A 196 5.06 36.39 20.38
C MET A 196 6.19 36.51 21.40
N GLN A 197 5.95 37.18 22.53
CA GLN A 197 6.94 37.33 23.59
C GLN A 197 7.27 35.98 24.25
N LEU A 198 6.27 35.14 24.49
CA LEU A 198 6.47 33.78 25.00
C LEU A 198 7.25 32.91 24.00
N PHE A 199 6.95 33.02 22.70
CA PHE A 199 7.67 32.30 21.67
C PHE A 199 9.16 32.69 21.61
N THR A 200 9.46 33.99 21.65
CA THR A 200 10.84 34.49 21.69
C THR A 200 11.56 34.07 22.97
N GLU A 201 10.89 34.05 24.12
CA GLU A 201 11.46 33.57 25.39
C GLU A 201 11.86 32.09 25.32
N ILE A 202 11.02 31.24 24.70
CA ILE A 202 11.32 29.81 24.51
C ILE A 202 12.51 29.63 23.57
N LEU A 203 12.57 30.36 22.45
CA LEU A 203 13.70 30.27 21.51
C LEU A 203 15.03 30.67 22.17
N ALA A 204 15.01 31.70 23.01
CA ALA A 204 16.21 32.14 23.73
C ALA A 204 16.70 31.12 24.78
N GLN A 205 15.84 30.20 25.26
CA GLN A 205 16.23 29.14 26.19
C GLN A 205 16.90 27.93 25.51
N GLU A 206 16.75 27.76 24.20
CA GLU A 206 17.38 26.66 23.45
C GLU A 206 18.79 27.00 22.93
N GLU A 207 19.21 28.28 23.01
CA GLU A 207 20.54 28.74 22.56
C GLU A 207 21.62 28.77 23.67
N GLU A 208 21.30 28.37 24.91
CA GLU A 208 22.25 28.11 26.02
C GLU A 208 22.57 26.62 26.19
#